data_AF-X0WEV0-F1
#
_entry.id   AF-X0WEV0-F1
#
_cell.length_a   1.000
_cell.length_b   1.000
_cell.length_c   1.000
_cell.angle_alpha   90.00
_cell.angle_beta   90.00
_cell.angle_gamma   90.00
#
_symmetry.space_group_name_H-M   'P 1'
#
loop_
_entity.id
_entity.type
_entity.pdbx_description
1 polymer ?
#
loop_
_entity_poly.entity_id
_entity_poly.type
_entity_poly.pdbx_seq_one_letter_code
_entity_poly.pdbx_strand_id
1 'polypeptide(L)'
;MEEFESGHPEVYMEYSEYLDSANKDNSSSDSGSREEKESVSEEKVLPYTLEDFENIEADFTYKDLLRYPNDYVGNKIIITAEISRIEENDITSYEVHIFTEKGKSFINDEYIIYDHRDDLNKLKLLDKDIIKIYGELDGLSTFWEGITDEVPSIKMYYVELLGE
;
A
#
# COMPACT_ATOMS: atom_id res chain seq x y z
N MET A 1 17.90 -28.38 -38.04
CA MET A 1 17.76 -26.92 -38.00
C MET A 1 16.50 -26.65 -37.21
N GLU A 2 16.49 -26.99 -35.91
CA GLU A 2 17.13 -26.24 -34.79
C GLU A 2 16.61 -24.80 -34.78
N GLU A 3 15.51 -24.55 -34.07
CA GLU A 3 15.39 -24.16 -32.65
C GLU A 3 15.17 -22.64 -32.58
N PHE A 4 13.96 -22.24 -32.19
CA PHE A 4 13.61 -20.87 -31.83
C PHE A 4 13.98 -20.70 -30.36
N GLU A 5 15.11 -20.06 -30.08
CA GLU A 5 15.44 -19.65 -28.71
C GLU A 5 14.69 -18.37 -28.35
N SER A 6 13.76 -18.55 -27.42
CA SER A 6 13.22 -17.57 -26.50
C SER A 6 14.30 -17.02 -25.57
N GLY A 7 14.23 -15.73 -25.22
CA GLY A 7 15.07 -15.19 -24.15
C GLY A 7 14.78 -13.72 -23.85
N HIS A 8 13.68 -13.45 -23.16
CA HIS A 8 13.53 -12.22 -22.37
C HIS A 8 14.15 -12.48 -20.99
N PRO A 9 15.20 -11.74 -20.57
CA PRO A 9 15.71 -11.87 -19.21
C PRO A 9 14.82 -11.07 -18.24
N GLU A 10 14.16 -11.79 -17.33
CA GLU A 10 13.69 -11.26 -16.05
C GLU A 10 14.90 -10.83 -15.22
N VAL A 11 14.90 -9.59 -14.75
CA VAL A 11 15.90 -9.10 -13.77
C VAL A 11 15.21 -9.03 -12.43
N TYR A 12 15.37 -10.10 -11.64
CA TYR A 12 15.14 -10.11 -10.20
C TYR A 12 16.22 -9.27 -9.52
N MET A 13 15.84 -8.26 -8.73
CA MET A 13 16.77 -7.58 -7.82
C MET A 13 16.68 -8.22 -6.44
N GLU A 14 17.77 -8.88 -6.03
CA GLU A 14 17.99 -9.37 -4.67
C GLU A 14 18.27 -8.19 -3.71
N TYR A 15 17.52 -8.14 -2.61
CA TYR A 15 17.84 -7.31 -1.44
C TYR A 15 18.86 -8.05 -0.57
N SER A 16 20.04 -7.47 -0.36
CA SER A 16 20.97 -7.91 0.69
C SER A 16 21.66 -6.73 1.38
N GLU A 17 21.28 -6.58 2.65
CA GLU A 17 22.03 -6.12 3.83
C GLU A 17 23.45 -5.56 3.62
N TYR A 18 23.67 -4.35 4.16
CA TYR A 18 24.99 -3.95 4.64
C TYR A 18 24.86 -3.26 6.01
N LEU A 19 25.25 -3.99 7.06
CA LEU A 19 25.73 -3.43 8.31
C LEU A 19 27.22 -3.70 8.48
N ASP A 20 27.83 -2.79 9.25
CA ASP A 20 29.17 -2.77 9.82
C ASP A 20 30.34 -2.25 8.96
N SER A 21 30.79 -1.05 9.33
CA SER A 21 32.18 -0.91 9.76
C SER A 21 32.34 0.19 10.82
N ALA A 22 33.20 -0.12 11.79
CA ALA A 22 33.41 0.57 13.05
C ALA A 22 34.11 1.93 12.95
N ASN A 23 33.95 2.77 13.98
CA ASN A 23 35.07 3.54 14.47
C ASN A 23 35.01 3.81 15.99
N LYS A 24 36.14 3.52 16.66
CA LYS A 24 36.44 3.90 18.05
C LYS A 24 36.89 5.37 18.04
N ASP A 25 36.44 6.16 19.00
CA ASP A 25 37.32 7.00 19.84
C ASP A 25 36.52 7.71 20.94
N ASN A 26 37.15 7.83 22.11
CA ASN A 26 36.61 8.35 23.36
C ASN A 26 37.28 9.70 23.66
N SER A 27 36.52 10.80 23.82
CA SER A 27 36.94 11.96 24.62
C SER A 27 35.79 12.96 24.80
N SER A 28 35.59 13.40 26.04
CA SER A 28 34.61 14.40 26.44
C SER A 28 34.95 15.82 25.98
N SER A 29 33.95 16.64 25.68
CA SER A 29 33.73 17.95 26.32
C SER A 29 32.54 18.69 25.68
N ASP A 30 31.79 19.33 26.56
CA ASP A 30 30.63 20.20 26.37
C ASP A 30 30.97 21.48 25.59
N SER A 31 30.14 21.84 24.60
CA SER A 31 29.69 23.23 24.36
C SER A 31 28.81 23.30 23.11
N GLY A 32 27.64 23.92 23.27
CA GLY A 32 26.61 23.98 22.25
C GLY A 32 26.93 24.89 21.07
N SER A 33 26.42 24.49 19.91
CA SER A 33 25.80 25.39 18.95
C SER A 33 24.71 24.59 18.22
N ARG A 34 23.50 25.15 18.24
CA ARG A 34 22.26 24.54 17.76
C ARG A 34 22.17 24.89 16.28
N GLU A 35 22.74 24.04 15.43
CA GLU A 35 22.44 24.08 13.99
C GLU A 35 21.15 23.27 13.79
N GLU A 36 20.05 23.98 13.61
CA GLU A 36 18.84 23.42 13.04
C GLU A 36 19.18 22.98 11.61
N LYS A 37 19.48 21.69 11.45
CA LYS A 37 19.38 21.03 10.16
C LYS A 37 17.91 21.02 9.78
N GLU A 38 17.50 21.98 8.95
CA GLU A 38 16.36 21.80 8.08
C GLU A 38 16.62 20.55 7.24
N SER A 39 16.00 19.44 7.64
CA SER A 39 15.86 18.29 6.78
C SER A 39 14.88 18.69 5.69
N VAL A 40 15.41 19.00 4.51
CA VAL A 40 14.62 19.05 3.29
C VAL A 40 14.07 17.63 3.11
N SER A 41 12.80 17.43 3.46
CA SER A 41 12.07 16.20 3.16
C SER A 41 11.98 16.09 1.65
N GLU A 42 12.57 15.04 1.07
CA GLU A 42 12.29 14.66 -0.30
C GLU A 42 10.79 14.32 -0.37
N GLU A 43 10.00 15.23 -0.93
CA GLU A 43 8.56 15.08 -1.11
C GLU A 43 8.31 13.91 -2.07
N LYS A 44 7.63 12.86 -1.58
CA LYS A 44 7.33 11.68 -2.36
C LYS A 44 6.30 12.05 -3.42
N VAL A 45 6.70 12.06 -4.69
CA VAL A 45 5.79 12.32 -5.81
C VAL A 45 4.88 11.10 -6.01
N LEU A 46 3.58 11.27 -5.78
CA LEU A 46 2.57 10.24 -6.05
C LEU A 46 2.33 10.07 -7.56
N PRO A 47 2.01 8.84 -8.03
CA PRO A 47 1.79 8.59 -9.46
C PRO A 47 0.48 9.18 -10.00
N TYR A 48 -0.47 9.51 -9.12
CA TYR A 48 -1.78 10.05 -9.46
C TYR A 48 -2.09 11.26 -8.60
N THR A 49 -2.91 12.15 -9.13
CA THR A 49 -3.59 13.23 -8.40
C THR A 49 -4.94 12.75 -7.87
N LEU A 50 -5.65 13.56 -7.08
CA LEU A 50 -7.04 13.23 -6.71
C LEU A 50 -8.00 13.35 -7.92
N GLU A 51 -7.73 14.29 -8.83
CA GLU A 51 -8.51 14.51 -10.07
C GLU A 51 -8.48 13.28 -10.99
N ASP A 52 -7.36 12.54 -10.98
CA ASP A 52 -7.19 11.29 -11.71
C ASP A 52 -8.21 10.19 -11.36
N PHE A 53 -8.88 10.31 -10.21
CA PHE A 53 -9.90 9.39 -9.73
C PHE A 53 -11.32 9.90 -9.97
N GLU A 54 -11.50 11.10 -10.53
CA GLU A 54 -12.84 11.61 -10.83
C GLU A 54 -13.56 10.71 -11.84
N ASN A 55 -14.81 10.37 -11.54
CA ASN A 55 -15.68 9.54 -12.39
C ASN A 55 -15.19 8.09 -12.61
N ILE A 56 -14.30 7.58 -11.76
CA ILE A 56 -13.98 6.15 -11.77
C ILE A 56 -15.21 5.36 -11.29
N GLU A 57 -15.71 4.49 -12.17
CA GLU A 57 -16.72 3.48 -11.88
C GLU A 57 -16.12 2.10 -12.15
N ALA A 58 -16.12 1.21 -11.15
CA ALA A 58 -15.64 -0.15 -11.32
C ALA A 58 -16.63 -0.94 -12.19
N ASP A 59 -16.14 -1.52 -13.29
CA ASP A 59 -16.91 -2.37 -14.22
C ASP A 59 -16.69 -3.88 -13.98
N PHE A 60 -16.03 -4.22 -12.88
CA PHE A 60 -15.68 -5.58 -12.47
C PHE A 60 -16.30 -5.94 -11.11
N THR A 61 -16.43 -7.24 -10.83
CA THR A 61 -16.83 -7.76 -9.53
C THR A 61 -15.63 -8.22 -8.72
N TYR A 62 -15.78 -8.35 -7.40
CA TYR A 62 -14.78 -8.97 -6.52
C TYR A 62 -14.30 -10.34 -7.05
N LYS A 63 -15.22 -11.16 -7.59
CA LYS A 63 -14.89 -12.47 -8.15
C LYS A 63 -14.10 -12.39 -9.45
N ASP A 64 -14.22 -11.30 -10.20
CA ASP A 64 -13.41 -11.11 -11.41
C ASP A 64 -11.96 -10.82 -11.03
N LEU A 65 -11.74 -10.02 -9.97
CA LEU A 65 -10.41 -9.77 -9.41
C LEU A 65 -9.73 -11.06 -8.94
N LEU A 66 -10.46 -11.96 -8.30
CA LEU A 66 -9.93 -13.26 -7.86
C LEU A 66 -9.63 -14.22 -9.02
N ARG A 67 -10.42 -14.19 -10.11
CA ARG A 67 -10.28 -15.13 -11.22
C ARG A 67 -9.27 -14.69 -12.26
N TYR A 68 -9.15 -13.39 -12.47
CA TYR A 68 -8.33 -12.79 -13.53
C TYR A 68 -7.53 -11.60 -13.00
N PRO A 69 -6.75 -11.76 -11.90
CA PRO A 69 -6.13 -10.62 -11.22
C PRO A 69 -5.22 -9.79 -12.13
N ASN A 70 -4.46 -10.46 -13.01
CA ASN A 70 -3.54 -9.82 -13.94
C ASN A 70 -4.21 -8.91 -14.98
N ASP A 71 -5.50 -9.13 -15.27
CA ASP A 71 -6.25 -8.30 -16.22
C ASP A 71 -6.63 -6.93 -15.62
N TYR A 72 -6.55 -6.79 -14.29
CA TYR A 72 -6.98 -5.59 -13.56
C TYR A 72 -5.85 -4.87 -12.82
N VAL A 73 -4.63 -5.43 -12.77
CA VAL A 73 -3.46 -4.73 -12.20
C VAL A 73 -3.27 -3.39 -12.92
N GLY A 74 -3.07 -2.31 -12.16
CA GLY A 74 -2.91 -0.97 -12.71
C GLY A 74 -4.22 -0.21 -12.90
N ASN A 75 -5.39 -0.87 -12.80
CA ASN A 75 -6.66 -0.17 -12.90
C ASN A 75 -6.92 0.65 -11.62
N LYS A 76 -7.34 1.90 -11.82
CA LYS A 76 -7.78 2.79 -10.74
C LYS A 76 -9.08 2.27 -10.15
N ILE A 77 -9.23 2.39 -8.84
CA ILE A 77 -10.40 1.96 -8.10
C ILE A 77 -10.72 2.94 -6.96
N ILE A 78 -12.02 3.12 -6.70
CA ILE A 78 -12.54 3.78 -5.52
C ILE A 78 -13.41 2.78 -4.77
N ILE A 79 -13.09 2.53 -3.50
CA ILE A 79 -13.92 1.68 -2.62
C ILE A 79 -14.17 2.38 -1.28
N THR A 80 -15.29 2.02 -0.65
CA THR A 80 -15.55 2.34 0.76
C THR A 80 -15.44 1.06 1.57
N ALA A 81 -14.66 1.07 2.64
CA ALA A 81 -14.34 -0.11 3.42
C ALA A 81 -14.18 0.19 4.92
N GLU A 82 -14.41 -0.81 5.76
CA GLU A 82 -14.12 -0.77 7.20
C GLU A 82 -12.79 -1.48 7.47
N ILE A 83 -11.88 -0.84 8.23
CA ILE A 83 -10.63 -1.46 8.67
C ILE A 83 -10.93 -2.55 9.71
N SER A 84 -10.40 -3.75 9.49
CA SER A 84 -10.51 -4.89 10.41
C SER A 84 -9.19 -5.31 11.03
N ARG A 85 -8.06 -4.95 10.40
CA ARG A 85 -6.71 -5.14 10.96
C ARG A 85 -5.73 -4.13 10.36
N ILE A 86 -4.71 -3.81 11.14
CA ILE A 86 -3.59 -2.97 10.75
C ILE A 86 -2.30 -3.76 10.95
N GLU A 87 -1.41 -3.71 9.97
CA GLU A 87 -0.04 -4.21 10.09
C GLU A 87 0.95 -3.09 9.79
N GLU A 88 1.87 -2.86 10.73
CA GLU A 88 2.92 -1.85 10.62
C GLU A 88 4.25 -2.59 10.33
N ASN A 89 4.49 -2.92 9.06
CA ASN A 89 5.76 -3.45 8.54
C ASN A 89 6.54 -2.33 7.81
N ASP A 90 7.38 -2.66 6.82
CA ASP A 90 8.09 -1.66 5.98
C ASP A 90 7.12 -0.70 5.27
N ILE A 91 5.97 -1.22 4.83
CA ILE A 91 4.83 -0.44 4.36
C ILE A 91 3.65 -0.80 5.25
N THR A 92 2.97 0.21 5.81
CA THR A 92 1.73 -0.02 6.56
C THR A 92 0.67 -0.61 5.64
N SER A 93 0.02 -1.66 6.09
CA SER A 93 -1.05 -2.30 5.36
C SER A 93 -2.30 -2.51 6.22
N TYR A 94 -3.45 -2.55 5.56
CA TYR A 94 -4.76 -2.68 6.19
C TYR A 94 -5.51 -3.85 5.58
N GLU A 95 -6.02 -4.72 6.45
CA GLU A 95 -7.08 -5.66 6.08
C GLU A 95 -8.40 -4.91 6.20
N VAL A 96 -9.22 -4.94 5.15
CA VAL A 96 -10.50 -4.22 5.12
C VAL A 96 -11.63 -5.10 4.55
N HIS A 97 -12.86 -4.81 4.99
CA HIS A 97 -14.07 -5.38 4.37
C HIS A 97 -14.85 -4.28 3.65
N ILE A 98 -15.41 -4.58 2.46
CA ILE A 98 -16.23 -3.62 1.72
C ILE A 98 -17.42 -3.16 2.57
N PHE A 99 -17.52 -1.84 2.76
CA PHE A 99 -18.56 -1.17 3.51
C PHE A 99 -19.53 -0.48 2.55
N THR A 100 -20.81 -0.80 2.65
CA THR A 100 -21.85 -0.12 1.87
C THR A 100 -22.65 0.85 2.72
N GLU A 101 -23.13 1.93 2.10
CA GLU A 101 -23.95 2.99 2.73
C GLU A 101 -25.19 2.48 3.48
N LYS A 102 -25.60 1.23 3.25
CA LYS A 102 -26.67 0.56 4.01
C LYS A 102 -26.21 0.01 5.37
N GLY A 103 -25.01 0.39 5.83
CA GLY A 103 -24.40 -0.09 7.08
C GLY A 103 -24.09 -1.58 7.05
N LYS A 104 -23.78 -2.13 5.86
CA LYS A 104 -23.45 -3.54 5.69
C LYS A 104 -22.02 -3.68 5.20
N SER A 105 -21.19 -4.26 6.05
CA SER A 105 -19.87 -4.76 5.69
C SER A 105 -20.04 -6.16 5.08
N PHE A 106 -19.55 -6.36 3.86
CA PHE A 106 -19.52 -7.68 3.24
C PHE A 106 -18.24 -8.38 3.67
N ILE A 107 -18.35 -9.21 4.73
CA ILE A 107 -17.21 -9.93 5.30
C ILE A 107 -16.46 -10.76 4.25
N ASN A 108 -17.13 -11.22 3.17
CA ASN A 108 -16.50 -12.04 2.14
C ASN A 108 -15.78 -11.25 1.02
N ASP A 109 -15.90 -9.92 1.01
CA ASP A 109 -15.25 -9.05 0.03
C ASP A 109 -14.13 -8.29 0.75
N GLU A 110 -13.04 -9.02 0.99
CA GLU A 110 -11.85 -8.59 1.73
C GLU A 110 -10.78 -8.04 0.79
N TYR A 111 -10.05 -7.01 1.23
CA TYR A 111 -8.93 -6.45 0.48
C TYR A 111 -7.74 -6.20 1.39
N ILE A 112 -6.55 -6.33 0.83
CA ILE A 112 -5.32 -5.81 1.45
C ILE A 112 -4.97 -4.47 0.83
N ILE A 113 -4.86 -3.46 1.68
CA ILE A 113 -4.58 -2.09 1.27
C ILE A 113 -3.16 -1.74 1.70
N TYR A 114 -2.27 -1.44 0.76
CA TYR A 114 -0.93 -0.94 1.04
C TYR A 114 -0.94 0.60 1.07
N ASP A 115 -0.44 1.21 2.15
CA ASP A 115 -0.43 2.65 2.32
C ASP A 115 0.68 3.32 1.50
N HIS A 116 0.34 3.74 0.29
CA HIS A 116 1.24 4.46 -0.61
C HIS A 116 1.05 5.99 -0.56
N ARG A 117 0.25 6.53 0.37
CA ARG A 117 0.06 7.98 0.56
C ARG A 117 1.42 8.69 0.75
N ASP A 118 1.47 10.00 0.60
CA ASP A 118 2.65 10.81 0.94
C ASP A 118 2.76 11.02 2.46
N ASP A 119 3.97 10.95 3.01
CA ASP A 119 4.29 10.86 4.45
C ASP A 119 4.07 12.19 5.21
N LEU A 120 3.93 13.30 4.48
CA LEU A 120 3.70 14.61 5.07
C LEU A 120 2.26 14.73 5.57
N ASN A 121 2.06 14.52 6.88
CA ASN A 121 0.81 14.71 7.62
C ASN A 121 -0.29 13.68 7.33
N LYS A 122 0.05 12.39 7.18
CA LYS A 122 -0.95 11.32 7.09
C LYS A 122 -1.82 11.27 8.35
N LEU A 123 -3.13 11.37 8.17
CA LEU A 123 -4.11 10.91 9.15
C LEU A 123 -3.80 9.45 9.52
N LYS A 124 -3.55 9.17 10.80
CA LYS A 124 -3.42 7.80 11.30
C LYS A 124 -4.79 7.14 11.25
N LEU A 125 -4.88 6.04 10.50
CA LEU A 125 -6.07 5.21 10.40
C LEU A 125 -6.04 4.14 11.49
N LEU A 126 -7.19 3.85 12.08
CA LEU A 126 -7.38 2.95 13.21
C LEU A 126 -8.29 1.78 12.84
N ASP A 127 -8.25 0.73 13.67
CA ASP A 127 -9.21 -0.37 13.58
C ASP A 127 -10.64 0.21 13.69
N LYS A 128 -11.56 -0.33 12.88
CA LYS A 128 -12.97 0.11 12.75
C LYS A 128 -13.23 1.42 12.01
N ASP A 129 -12.20 2.15 11.58
CA ASP A 129 -12.42 3.30 10.71
C ASP A 129 -13.13 2.89 9.42
N ILE A 130 -14.15 3.66 9.04
CA ILE A 130 -14.80 3.57 7.72
C ILE A 130 -14.09 4.57 6.82
N ILE A 131 -13.44 4.08 5.78
CA ILE A 131 -12.61 4.87 4.88
C ILE A 131 -13.07 4.76 3.43
N LYS A 132 -12.95 5.86 2.69
CA LYS A 132 -13.02 5.86 1.23
C LYS A 132 -11.61 5.89 0.67
N ILE A 133 -11.26 4.85 -0.06
CA ILE A 133 -9.92 4.60 -0.60
C ILE A 133 -9.92 5.00 -2.07
N TYR A 134 -8.88 5.73 -2.48
CA TYR A 134 -8.56 6.02 -3.88
C TYR A 134 -7.20 5.39 -4.18
N GLY A 135 -7.18 4.42 -5.10
CA GLY A 135 -6.00 3.60 -5.28
C GLY A 135 -5.96 2.84 -6.60
N GLU A 136 -4.93 2.03 -6.74
CA GLU A 136 -4.69 1.18 -7.90
C GLU A 136 -4.73 -0.28 -7.48
N LEU A 137 -5.39 -1.13 -8.27
CA LEU A 137 -5.38 -2.58 -8.07
C LEU A 137 -3.98 -3.15 -8.30
N ASP A 138 -3.51 -3.98 -7.38
CA ASP A 138 -2.14 -4.51 -7.36
C ASP A 138 -2.09 -6.05 -7.41
N GLY A 139 -3.15 -6.66 -7.93
CA GLY A 139 -3.27 -8.10 -8.10
C GLY A 139 -3.80 -8.78 -6.84
N LEU A 140 -3.19 -9.90 -6.47
CA LEU A 140 -3.54 -10.67 -5.29
C LEU A 140 -2.44 -10.57 -4.23
N SER A 141 -2.84 -10.64 -2.97
CA SER A 141 -1.93 -10.70 -1.84
C SER A 141 -2.38 -11.75 -0.82
N THR A 142 -1.40 -12.33 -0.15
CA THR A 142 -1.59 -13.20 1.03
C THR A 142 -1.21 -12.39 2.27
N PHE A 143 -2.17 -12.11 3.14
CA PHE A 143 -1.90 -11.24 4.28
C PHE A 143 -1.26 -11.94 5.49
N TRP A 144 -1.26 -13.27 5.59
CA TRP A 144 -0.74 -13.93 6.79
C TRP A 144 -0.47 -15.43 6.63
N GLU A 145 0.43 -15.98 7.45
CA GLU A 145 0.55 -17.43 7.72
C GLU A 145 -0.71 -17.97 8.41
N GLY A 146 -1.78 -18.20 7.64
CA GLY A 146 -3.03 -18.76 8.19
C GLY A 146 -4.28 -18.42 7.39
N ILE A 147 -4.21 -17.43 6.51
CA ILE A 147 -5.17 -17.25 5.42
C ILE A 147 -4.61 -18.05 4.24
N THR A 148 -5.27 -19.14 3.85
CA THR A 148 -4.83 -19.95 2.70
C THR A 148 -5.22 -19.32 1.37
N ASP A 149 -6.17 -18.38 1.40
CA ASP A 149 -6.81 -17.85 0.21
C ASP A 149 -6.28 -16.43 -0.08
N GLU A 150 -5.81 -16.23 -1.30
CA GLU A 150 -5.41 -14.92 -1.80
C GLU A 150 -6.62 -13.97 -1.90
N VAL A 151 -6.41 -12.70 -1.56
CA VAL A 151 -7.42 -11.64 -1.72
C VAL A 151 -6.87 -10.51 -2.59
N PRO A 152 -7.73 -9.71 -3.25
CA PRO A 152 -7.28 -8.59 -4.06
C PRO A 152 -6.55 -7.54 -3.22
N SER A 153 -5.52 -6.93 -3.80
CA SER A 153 -4.73 -5.87 -3.16
C SER A 153 -4.89 -4.52 -3.85
N ILE A 154 -4.73 -3.45 -3.09
CA ILE A 154 -4.81 -2.06 -3.57
C ILE A 154 -3.64 -1.24 -3.01
N LYS A 155 -2.96 -0.49 -3.89
CA LYS A 155 -2.08 0.61 -3.50
C LYS A 155 -2.92 1.86 -3.26
N MET A 156 -3.04 2.30 -2.01
CA MET A 156 -3.81 3.48 -1.63
C MET A 156 -2.96 4.75 -1.74
N TYR A 157 -3.45 5.74 -2.50
CA TYR A 157 -2.77 7.03 -2.69
C TYR A 157 -3.48 8.18 -1.99
N TYR A 158 -4.81 8.10 -1.87
CA TYR A 158 -5.62 9.06 -1.11
C TYR A 158 -6.67 8.33 -0.29
N VAL A 159 -7.10 8.97 0.80
CA VAL A 159 -8.13 8.43 1.69
C VAL A 159 -8.98 9.54 2.29
N GLU A 160 -10.27 9.27 2.45
CA GLU A 160 -11.17 10.07 3.28
C GLU A 160 -11.66 9.21 4.45
N LEU A 161 -11.56 9.73 5.67
CA LEU A 161 -12.20 9.13 6.84
C LEU A 161 -13.67 9.52 6.86
N LEU A 162 -14.55 8.53 6.87
CA LEU A 162 -16.01 8.71 6.83
C LEU A 162 -16.69 8.39 8.17
N GLY A 163 -16.06 7.60 9.04
CA GLY A 163 -16.58 7.23 10.37
C GLY A 163 -15.57 6.45 11.21
N GLU A 164 -15.86 6.34 12.51
CA GLU A 164 -15.08 5.65 13.57
C GLU A 164 -16.00 4.86 14.50
#